data_AF-A0A7X2H6Z9-F1
#
_entry.id   AF-A0A7X2H6Z9-F1
#
_cell.length_a   1.000
_cell.length_b   1.000
_cell.length_c   1.000
_cell.angle_alpha   90.00
_cell.angle_beta   90.00
_cell.angle_gamma   90.00
#
_symmetry.space_group_name_H-M   'P 1'
#
loop_
_entity.id
_entity.type
_entity.pdbx_description
1 polymer ?
#
loop_
_entity_poly.entity_id
_entity_poly.type
_entity_poly.pdbx_seq_one_letter_code
_entity_poly.pdbx_strand_id
1 'polypeptide(L)'
;MQSQEALRIRASRARAPPPPSGLNISGTQDGYFKDSDRVIQEINQSGTDILLVGMGIPLQEKWVTEQSHKIEARIILAIGAYLDFASGRIRRAPKWVRILRLEWLFHIALEPKRLWKRYLVGNIMFFIYILRNRLKFHNMK
;
A
#
# COMPACT_ATOMS: atom_id res chain seq x y z
N MET A 1 -24.63 1.68 -4.80
CA MET A 1 -23.28 1.33 -4.34
C MET A 1 -22.47 2.57 -3.91
N GLN A 2 -22.40 3.64 -4.72
CA GLN A 2 -21.64 4.87 -4.43
C GLN A 2 -22.08 5.66 -3.15
N SER A 3 -23.36 5.66 -2.79
CA SER A 3 -23.86 6.41 -1.62
C SER A 3 -23.42 5.83 -0.26
N GLN A 4 -23.36 4.49 -0.13
CA GLN A 4 -22.90 3.81 1.08
C GLN A 4 -21.38 3.96 1.28
N GLU A 5 -20.61 3.99 0.21
CA GLU A 5 -19.15 4.14 0.25
C GLU A 5 -18.75 5.57 0.64
N ALA A 6 -19.43 6.59 0.09
CA ALA A 6 -19.25 7.98 0.48
C ALA A 6 -19.61 8.26 1.96
N LEU A 7 -20.69 7.66 2.46
CA LEU A 7 -21.08 7.74 3.88
C LEU A 7 -20.06 7.04 4.80
N ARG A 8 -19.48 5.93 4.36
CA ARG A 8 -18.43 5.21 5.10
C ARG A 8 -17.10 5.95 5.11
N ILE A 9 -16.72 6.61 4.01
CA ILE A 9 -15.52 7.48 3.93
C ILE A 9 -15.67 8.71 4.84
N ARG A 10 -16.88 9.27 4.97
CA ARG A 10 -17.16 10.33 5.95
C ARG A 10 -17.08 9.83 7.39
N ALA A 11 -17.63 8.65 7.68
CA ALA A 11 -17.61 8.06 9.02
C ALA A 11 -16.20 7.61 9.46
N SER A 12 -15.33 7.25 8.51
CA SER A 12 -13.93 6.91 8.80
C SER A 12 -13.07 8.15 9.06
N ARG A 13 -13.32 9.27 8.36
CA ARG A 13 -12.71 10.58 8.69
C ARG A 13 -13.00 11.02 10.13
N ALA A 14 -14.18 10.72 10.66
CA ALA A 14 -14.55 11.08 12.03
C ALA A 14 -13.79 10.30 13.13
N ARG A 15 -13.13 9.18 12.79
CA ARG A 15 -12.37 8.35 13.74
C ARG A 15 -10.85 8.46 13.59
N ALA A 16 -10.37 9.04 12.51
CA ALA A 16 -8.95 9.28 12.34
C ALA A 16 -8.51 10.43 13.28
N PRO A 17 -7.38 10.31 13.99
CA PRO A 17 -6.82 11.44 14.70
C PRO A 17 -6.55 12.59 13.70
N PRO A 18 -6.69 13.85 14.13
CA PRO A 18 -6.35 14.98 13.28
C PRO A 18 -4.89 14.83 12.82
N PRO A 19 -4.58 15.23 11.57
CA PRO A 19 -3.22 15.18 11.09
C PRO A 19 -2.30 16.02 12.00
N PRO A 20 -1.01 15.65 12.15
CA PRO A 20 -0.06 16.45 12.91
C PRO A 20 -0.07 17.91 12.45
N SER A 21 0.10 18.84 13.39
CA SER A 21 0.18 20.27 13.08
C SER A 21 1.22 20.54 11.99
N GLY A 22 0.80 21.17 10.91
CA GLY A 22 1.67 21.49 9.76
C GLY A 22 1.63 20.49 8.60
N LEU A 23 0.88 19.37 8.70
CA LEU A 23 0.67 18.49 7.56
C LEU A 23 -0.35 19.11 6.59
N ASN A 24 0.11 19.52 5.41
CA ASN A 24 -0.75 19.93 4.32
C ASN A 24 -1.12 18.74 3.42
N ILE A 25 -2.41 18.53 3.18
CA ILE A 25 -2.88 17.53 2.22
C ILE A 25 -3.18 18.26 0.90
N SER A 26 -2.22 18.25 -0.02
CA SER A 26 -2.30 19.00 -1.28
C SER A 26 -3.29 18.41 -2.30
N GLY A 27 -3.79 17.19 -2.10
CA GLY A 27 -4.77 16.56 -2.99
C GLY A 27 -5.12 15.12 -2.62
N THR A 28 -6.17 14.58 -3.25
CA THR A 28 -6.58 13.16 -3.14
C THR A 28 -7.19 12.67 -4.45
N GLN A 29 -6.86 11.46 -4.86
CA GLN A 29 -7.39 10.80 -6.07
C GLN A 29 -7.62 9.31 -5.78
N ASP A 30 -8.77 8.77 -6.19
CA ASP A 30 -9.03 7.32 -6.07
C ASP A 30 -8.16 6.54 -7.06
N GLY A 31 -7.85 5.27 -6.75
CA GLY A 31 -6.95 4.43 -7.55
C GLY A 31 -7.59 3.73 -8.76
N TYR A 32 -8.84 4.04 -9.13
CA TYR A 32 -9.57 3.37 -10.22
C TYR A 32 -9.60 4.20 -11.52
N PHE A 33 -8.71 5.18 -11.66
CA PHE A 33 -8.59 6.01 -12.86
C PHE A 33 -8.10 5.19 -14.07
N LYS A 34 -8.49 5.63 -15.27
CA LYS A 34 -8.01 5.07 -16.55
C LYS A 34 -6.93 5.94 -17.20
N ASP A 35 -7.02 7.25 -17.00
CA ASP A 35 -6.10 8.22 -17.55
C ASP A 35 -5.01 8.54 -16.52
N SER A 36 -3.84 7.93 -16.69
CA SER A 36 -2.70 8.15 -15.79
C SER A 36 -2.07 9.52 -16.00
N ASP A 37 -2.01 10.03 -17.24
CA ASP A 37 -1.33 11.28 -17.54
C ASP A 37 -2.09 12.46 -16.92
N ARG A 38 -3.43 12.45 -16.93
CA ARG A 38 -4.25 13.42 -16.19
C ARG A 38 -3.91 13.42 -14.69
N VAL A 39 -3.82 12.24 -14.08
CA VAL A 39 -3.55 12.12 -12.63
C VAL A 39 -2.14 12.57 -12.29
N ILE A 40 -1.16 12.26 -13.13
CA ILE A 40 0.23 12.73 -12.95
C ILE A 40 0.29 14.25 -13.05
N GLN A 41 -0.43 14.85 -14.00
CA GLN A 41 -0.52 16.31 -14.12
C GLN A 41 -1.10 16.94 -12.84
N GLU A 42 -2.17 16.38 -12.29
CA GLU A 42 -2.76 16.83 -11.02
C GLU A 42 -1.80 16.68 -9.83
N ILE A 43 -1.05 15.58 -9.78
CA ILE A 43 -0.01 15.35 -8.77
C ILE A 43 1.07 16.43 -8.85
N ASN A 44 1.61 16.70 -10.04
CA ASN A 44 2.69 17.67 -10.23
C ASN A 44 2.20 19.11 -9.94
N GLN A 45 1.00 19.46 -10.41
CA GLN A 45 0.37 20.76 -10.13
C GLN A 45 0.09 20.98 -8.64
N SER A 46 -0.13 19.92 -7.86
CA SER A 46 -0.34 20.03 -6.42
C SER A 46 0.91 20.47 -5.65
N GLY A 47 2.10 20.35 -6.27
CA GLY A 47 3.39 20.65 -5.62
C GLY A 47 3.69 19.75 -4.42
N THR A 48 3.14 18.53 -4.37
CA THR A 48 3.32 17.65 -3.21
C THR A 48 4.76 17.15 -3.09
N ASP A 49 5.32 17.21 -1.87
CA ASP A 49 6.63 16.60 -1.58
C ASP A 49 6.55 15.07 -1.51
N ILE A 50 5.41 14.53 -1.04
CA ILE A 50 5.22 13.11 -0.76
C ILE A 50 3.94 12.62 -1.44
N LEU A 51 4.06 11.63 -2.31
CA LEU A 51 2.96 10.92 -2.92
C LEU A 51 2.74 9.57 -2.24
N LEU A 52 1.55 9.38 -1.66
CA LEU A 52 1.12 8.10 -1.09
C LEU A 52 0.26 7.34 -2.08
N VAL A 53 0.69 6.13 -2.47
CA VAL A 53 0.02 5.29 -3.47
C VAL A 53 -0.57 4.05 -2.82
N GLY A 54 -1.90 3.97 -2.78
CA GLY A 54 -2.67 2.90 -2.12
C GLY A 54 -3.55 2.09 -3.07
N MET A 55 -3.06 1.72 -4.25
CA MET A 55 -3.85 1.01 -5.28
C MET A 55 -3.89 -0.52 -5.09
N GLY A 56 -3.19 -1.02 -4.07
CA GLY A 56 -3.07 -2.45 -3.82
C GLY A 56 -2.06 -3.14 -4.73
N ILE A 57 -1.73 -4.38 -4.36
CA ILE A 57 -0.65 -5.16 -4.97
C ILE A 57 -1.26 -6.12 -6.01
N PRO A 58 -0.73 -6.21 -7.24
CA PRO A 58 0.55 -5.64 -7.72
C PRO A 58 0.43 -4.31 -8.47
N LEU A 59 -0.76 -3.71 -8.51
CA LEU A 59 -1.04 -2.56 -9.37
C LEU A 59 -0.22 -1.33 -8.97
N GLN A 60 -0.11 -1.05 -7.67
CA GLN A 60 0.66 0.10 -7.19
C GLN A 60 2.14 0.00 -7.56
N GLU A 61 2.75 -1.18 -7.43
CA GLU A 61 4.17 -1.35 -7.74
C GLU A 61 4.42 -1.13 -9.23
N LYS A 62 3.57 -1.70 -10.09
CA LYS A 62 3.68 -1.54 -11.54
C LYS A 62 3.51 -0.09 -11.95
N TRP A 63 2.43 0.55 -11.50
CA TRP A 63 2.17 1.94 -11.86
C TRP A 63 3.27 2.89 -11.36
N VAL A 64 3.75 2.72 -10.12
CA VAL A 64 4.86 3.54 -9.60
C VAL A 64 6.14 3.28 -10.41
N THR A 65 6.45 2.03 -10.72
CA THR A 65 7.65 1.70 -11.53
C THR A 65 7.55 2.33 -12.93
N GLU A 66 6.39 2.23 -13.57
CA GLU A 66 6.16 2.74 -14.92
C GLU A 66 6.08 4.26 -14.98
N GLN A 67 5.49 4.94 -14.00
CA GLN A 67 5.17 6.36 -14.07
C GLN A 67 6.06 7.27 -13.21
N SER A 68 6.87 6.71 -12.30
CA SER A 68 7.71 7.50 -11.37
C SER A 68 8.59 8.53 -12.06
N HIS A 69 9.07 8.25 -13.27
CA HIS A 69 9.89 9.18 -14.05
C HIS A 69 9.16 10.45 -14.53
N LYS A 70 7.82 10.48 -14.49
CA LYS A 70 6.99 11.65 -14.83
C LYS A 70 6.49 12.42 -13.61
N ILE A 71 6.67 11.87 -12.41
CA ILE A 71 6.11 12.41 -11.18
C ILE A 71 7.16 13.31 -10.51
N GLU A 72 6.78 14.54 -10.20
CA GLU A 72 7.67 15.55 -9.60
C GLU A 72 7.77 15.45 -8.06
N ALA A 73 6.93 14.63 -7.43
CA ALA A 73 6.99 14.39 -6.00
C ALA A 73 8.33 13.78 -5.59
N ARG A 74 8.96 14.33 -4.55
CA ARG A 74 10.29 13.92 -4.09
C ARG A 74 10.30 12.49 -3.57
N ILE A 75 9.21 12.05 -2.97
CA ILE A 75 9.07 10.73 -2.38
C ILE A 75 7.76 10.10 -2.85
N ILE A 76 7.85 8.89 -3.40
CA ILE A 76 6.68 8.07 -3.75
C ILE A 76 6.67 6.84 -2.85
N LEU A 77 5.59 6.68 -2.06
CA LEU A 77 5.42 5.56 -1.14
C LEU A 77 4.25 4.68 -1.56
N ALA A 78 4.55 3.45 -1.96
CA ALA A 78 3.54 2.41 -2.13
C ALA A 78 3.13 1.88 -0.75
N ILE A 79 1.94 2.26 -0.29
CA ILE A 79 1.49 2.02 1.09
C ILE A 79 0.49 0.86 1.22
N GLY A 80 0.05 0.27 0.10
CA GLY A 80 -0.90 -0.83 0.11
C GLY A 80 -2.17 -0.48 0.87
N ALA A 81 -2.60 -1.38 1.76
CA ALA A 81 -3.80 -1.22 2.57
C ALA A 81 -3.63 -0.27 3.78
N TYR A 82 -2.55 0.51 3.88
CA TYR A 82 -2.34 1.40 5.02
C TYR A 82 -3.52 2.36 5.24
N LEU A 83 -4.05 3.00 4.19
CA LEU A 83 -5.19 3.92 4.31
C LEU A 83 -6.45 3.21 4.84
N ASP A 84 -6.65 1.95 4.47
CA ASP A 84 -7.76 1.15 4.98
C ASP A 84 -7.64 0.90 6.48
N PHE A 85 -6.42 0.68 6.98
CA PHE A 85 -6.17 0.54 8.41
C PHE A 85 -6.25 1.88 9.15
N ALA A 86 -5.65 2.94 8.59
CA ALA A 86 -5.61 4.27 9.18
C ALA A 86 -7.01 4.90 9.28
N SER A 87 -7.86 4.66 8.29
CA SER A 87 -9.27 5.06 8.29
C SER A 87 -10.16 4.18 9.18
N GLY A 88 -9.64 3.06 9.69
CA GLY A 88 -10.42 2.08 10.46
C GLY A 88 -11.41 1.28 9.61
N ARG A 89 -11.32 1.31 8.27
CA ARG A 89 -12.12 0.49 7.36
C ARG A 89 -11.84 -0.99 7.56
N ILE A 90 -10.56 -1.34 7.70
CA ILE A 90 -10.12 -2.71 7.98
C ILE A 90 -9.58 -2.76 9.41
N ARG A 91 -10.09 -3.72 10.19
CA ARG A 91 -9.61 -3.96 11.55
C ARG A 91 -8.26 -4.68 11.49
N ARG A 92 -7.24 -4.09 12.12
CA ARG A 92 -5.94 -4.74 12.36
C ARG A 92 -6.09 -5.97 13.25
N ALA A 93 -5.13 -6.89 13.18
CA ALA A 93 -5.09 -8.02 14.10
C ALA A 93 -5.03 -7.56 15.58
N PRO A 94 -5.53 -8.36 16.54
CA PRO A 94 -5.40 -8.08 17.96
C PRO A 94 -3.95 -7.74 18.36
N LYS A 95 -3.76 -6.88 19.36
CA LYS A 95 -2.43 -6.37 19.74
C LYS A 95 -1.43 -7.49 20.02
N TRP A 96 -1.85 -8.56 20.70
CA TRP A 96 -0.99 -9.71 20.99
C TRP A 96 -0.50 -10.42 19.72
N VAL A 97 -1.35 -10.58 18.69
CA VAL A 97 -0.96 -11.14 17.39
C VAL A 97 0.06 -10.26 16.68
N ARG A 98 -0.13 -8.93 16.75
CA ARG A 98 0.80 -7.96 16.18
C ARG A 98 2.16 -7.98 16.88
N ILE A 99 2.18 -8.10 18.21
CA ILE A 99 3.40 -8.24 19.01
C ILE A 99 4.16 -9.52 18.62
N LEU A 100 3.45 -10.63 18.40
CA LEU A 100 4.02 -11.88 17.89
C LEU A 100 4.46 -11.81 16.42
N ARG A 101 4.22 -10.69 15.72
CA ARG A 101 4.48 -10.51 14.27
C ARG A 101 3.73 -11.53 13.40
N LEU A 102 2.60 -12.04 13.88
CA LEU A 102 1.76 -13.07 13.23
C LEU A 102 0.53 -12.49 12.51
N GLU A 103 0.51 -11.19 12.25
CA GLU A 103 -0.62 -10.54 11.57
C GLU A 103 -0.85 -11.12 10.16
N TRP A 104 0.22 -11.55 9.48
CA TRP A 104 0.12 -12.26 8.21
C TRP A 104 -0.69 -13.56 8.33
N LEU A 105 -0.46 -14.33 9.39
CA LEU A 105 -1.15 -15.61 9.64
C LEU A 105 -2.61 -15.37 10.01
N PHE A 106 -2.89 -14.33 10.80
CA PHE A 106 -4.26 -13.89 11.08
C PHE A 106 -5.03 -13.56 9.79
N HIS A 107 -4.41 -12.85 8.86
CA HIS A 107 -5.04 -12.56 7.57
C HIS A 107 -5.24 -13.82 6.71
N ILE A 108 -4.28 -14.76 6.71
CA ILE A 108 -4.50 -16.07 6.03
C ILE A 108 -5.69 -16.81 6.64
N ALA A 109 -5.83 -16.82 7.97
CA ALA A 109 -6.95 -17.50 8.62
C ALA A 109 -8.30 -16.88 8.24
N LEU A 110 -8.36 -15.56 8.05
CA LEU A 110 -9.57 -14.86 7.60
C LEU A 110 -9.89 -15.08 6.12
N GLU A 111 -8.87 -15.06 5.25
CA GLU A 111 -9.04 -15.14 3.80
C GLU A 111 -8.14 -16.20 3.16
N PRO A 112 -8.30 -17.48 3.56
CA PRO A 112 -7.36 -18.53 3.21
C PRO A 112 -7.27 -18.70 1.70
N LYS A 113 -8.41 -18.72 0.99
CA LYS A 113 -8.49 -18.88 -0.47
C LYS A 113 -7.74 -17.80 -1.25
N ARG A 114 -7.70 -16.56 -0.75
CA ARG A 114 -7.04 -15.44 -1.42
C ARG A 114 -5.55 -15.35 -1.10
N LEU A 115 -5.19 -15.61 0.16
CA LEU A 115 -3.85 -15.29 0.67
C LEU A 115 -2.89 -16.48 0.73
N TRP A 116 -3.37 -17.73 0.71
CA TRP A 116 -2.50 -18.90 0.85
C TRP A 116 -1.38 -18.95 -0.20
N LYS A 117 -1.70 -18.73 -1.49
CA LYS A 117 -0.70 -18.73 -2.57
C LYS A 117 0.35 -17.64 -2.33
N ARG A 118 -0.12 -16.45 -1.97
CA ARG A 118 0.75 -15.28 -1.77
C ARG A 118 1.78 -15.55 -0.68
N TYR A 119 1.37 -16.13 0.43
CA TYR A 119 2.29 -16.36 1.56
C TYR A 119 3.07 -17.65 1.44
N LEU A 120 2.46 -18.77 1.04
CA LEU A 120 3.19 -20.04 1.00
C LEU A 120 4.13 -20.07 -0.22
N VAL A 121 3.59 -19.89 -1.42
CA VAL A 121 4.39 -19.95 -2.66
C VAL A 121 5.33 -18.74 -2.73
N GLY A 122 4.82 -17.54 -2.45
CA GLY A 122 5.61 -16.31 -2.51
C GLY A 122 6.80 -16.31 -1.54
N ASN A 123 6.59 -16.70 -0.28
CA ASN A 123 7.69 -16.72 0.69
C ASN A 123 8.70 -17.82 0.38
N ILE A 124 8.26 -19.02 -0.03
CA ILE A 124 9.17 -20.10 -0.43
C ILE A 124 10.06 -19.65 -1.59
N MET A 125 9.47 -19.05 -2.64
CA MET A 125 10.23 -18.52 -3.77
C MET A 125 11.21 -17.44 -3.34
N PHE A 126 10.81 -16.52 -2.46
CA PHE A 126 11.69 -15.49 -1.91
C PHE A 126 12.90 -16.10 -1.18
N PHE A 127 12.70 -17.10 -0.32
CA PHE A 127 13.80 -17.78 0.35
C PHE A 127 14.73 -18.50 -0.63
N ILE A 128 14.20 -19.15 -1.67
CA ILE A 128 14.99 -19.78 -2.73
C ILE A 128 15.84 -18.73 -3.45
N TYR A 129 15.26 -17.58 -3.82
CA TYR A 129 15.98 -16.50 -4.49
C TYR A 129 17.09 -15.92 -3.60
N ILE A 130 16.83 -15.71 -2.32
CA ILE A 130 17.86 -15.27 -1.36
C ILE A 130 18.99 -16.29 -1.28
N LEU A 131 18.66 -17.57 -1.11
CA LEU A 131 19.66 -18.63 -0.93
C LEU A 131 20.54 -18.76 -2.18
N ARG A 132 19.92 -18.77 -3.36
CA ARG A 132 20.62 -18.79 -4.66
C ARG A 132 21.52 -17.58 -4.85
N ASN A 133 21.05 -16.38 -4.51
CA ASN A 133 21.86 -15.17 -4.62
C ASN A 133 23.05 -15.21 -3.63
N ARG A 134 22.84 -15.65 -2.39
CA ARG A 134 23.92 -15.78 -1.39
C ARG A 134 25.00 -16.76 -1.84
N LEU A 135 24.64 -17.90 -2.43
CA LEU A 135 25.58 -18.88 -2.96
C LEU A 135 26.37 -18.36 -4.17
N LYS A 136 25.72 -17.60 -5.07
CA LYS A 136 26.41 -16.93 -6.18
C LYS A 136 27.46 -15.91 -5.71
N PHE A 137 27.18 -15.15 -4.65
CA PHE A 137 28.15 -14.22 -4.08
C PHE A 137 29.32 -14.92 -3.36
N HIS A 138 29.13 -16.15 -2.88
CA HIS A 138 30.21 -16.94 -2.27
C HIS A 138 31.17 -17.54 -3.31
N ASN A 139 30.67 -17.89 -4.50
CA ASN A 139 31.48 -18.44 -5.60
C ASN A 139 32.20 -17.38 -6.48
N MET A 140 32.07 -16.08 -6.15
CA MET A 140 32.77 -14.98 -6.85
C MET A 140 33.86 -14.33 -5.99
N LYS A 141 34.21 -14.95 -4.84
CA LYS A 141 35.43 -14.68 -4.09
C LYS A 141 36.36 -15.88 -4.25
#